data_AF-A0A3D2KIP2-F1
#
_entry.id   AF-A0A3D2KIP2-F1
#
_cell.length_a   1.000
_cell.length_b   1.000
_cell.length_c   1.000
_cell.angle_alpha   90.00
_cell.angle_beta   90.00
_cell.angle_gamma   90.00
#
_symmetry.space_group_name_H-M   'P 1'
#
loop_
_entity.id
_entity.type
_entity.pdbx_description
1 polymer ?
#
loop_
_entity_poly.entity_id
_entity_poly.type
_entity_poly.pdbx_seq_one_letter_code
_entity_poly.pdbx_strand_id
1 'polypeptide(L)'
;MARELQVKYFNDTIYICGKHKEMVDKMWEKNVASNSFFKRLIDLYAVAAVVGLKIGNRAEEDRSPDRRNIQLEQIAGFEQQLNTIMKMILLLDESDGLSEQDRIERAFRKPETQEQVQERMELFNSYARAGIEFLYTELVERTTDINDIYTDARVANIVALLDNEELVGE
;
A
#
# COMPACT_ATOMS: atom_id res chain seq x y z
N MET A 1 7.12 -30.97 11.77
CA MET A 1 8.21 -30.05 12.16
C MET A 1 7.58 -28.68 12.33
N ALA A 2 7.64 -28.10 13.53
CA ALA A 2 7.18 -26.73 13.73
C ALA A 2 8.13 -25.82 12.92
N ARG A 3 7.57 -25.06 11.97
CA ARG A 3 8.30 -24.02 11.25
C ARG A 3 8.74 -23.03 12.31
N GLU A 4 10.05 -22.84 12.52
CA GLU A 4 10.52 -21.72 13.33
C GLU A 4 9.86 -20.45 12.76
N LEU A 5 9.04 -19.79 13.58
CA LEU A 5 8.44 -18.51 13.23
C LEU A 5 9.60 -17.52 13.12
N GLN A 6 10.08 -17.30 11.90
CA GLN A 6 11.04 -16.24 11.64
C GLN A 6 10.37 -14.91 11.96
N VAL A 7 10.94 -14.19 12.92
CA VAL A 7 10.54 -12.83 13.30
C VAL A 7 10.98 -11.87 12.19
N LYS A 8 10.17 -11.80 11.13
CA LYS A 8 10.48 -11.10 9.90
C LYS A 8 9.19 -10.54 9.29
N TYR A 9 9.26 -9.32 8.74
CA TYR A 9 8.18 -8.75 7.94
C TYR A 9 7.96 -9.55 6.65
N PHE A 10 6.75 -9.45 6.09
CA PHE A 10 6.43 -9.98 4.76
C PHE A 10 6.77 -11.49 4.61
N ASN A 11 6.58 -12.27 5.68
CA ASN A 11 6.88 -13.71 5.72
C ASN A 11 5.63 -14.60 5.57
N ASP A 12 4.46 -14.00 5.39
CA ASP A 12 3.19 -14.69 5.12
C ASP A 12 2.42 -13.97 4.00
N THR A 13 1.38 -14.63 3.50
CA THR A 13 0.42 -14.08 2.55
C THR A 13 -0.23 -12.82 3.14
N ILE A 14 -0.27 -11.76 2.34
CA ILE A 14 -0.96 -10.52 2.70
C ILE A 14 -2.40 -10.61 2.21
N TYR A 15 -3.34 -10.24 3.08
CA TYR A 15 -4.76 -10.20 2.78
C TYR A 15 -5.23 -8.75 2.67
N ILE A 16 -5.91 -8.43 1.59
CA ILE A 16 -6.66 -7.18 1.40
C ILE A 16 -8.13 -7.56 1.47
N CYS A 17 -8.88 -7.02 2.43
CA CYS A 17 -10.21 -7.48 2.78
C CYS A 17 -11.30 -6.44 2.50
N GLY A 18 -12.55 -6.89 2.40
CA GLY A 18 -13.76 -6.07 2.35
C GLY A 18 -13.72 -4.96 1.28
N LYS A 19 -14.06 -3.72 1.66
CA LYS A 19 -14.12 -2.59 0.71
C LYS A 19 -12.82 -2.38 -0.07
N HIS A 20 -11.65 -2.58 0.56
CA HIS A 20 -10.35 -2.40 -0.11
C HIS A 20 -10.11 -3.46 -1.17
N LYS A 21 -10.64 -4.68 -0.98
CA LYS A 21 -10.62 -5.71 -2.01
C LYS A 21 -11.40 -5.27 -3.24
N GLU A 22 -12.60 -4.69 -3.07
CA GLU A 22 -13.43 -4.23 -4.18
C GLU A 22 -12.75 -3.11 -4.97
N MET A 23 -12.13 -2.16 -4.27
CA MET A 23 -11.34 -1.08 -4.88
C MET A 23 -10.15 -1.63 -5.67
N VAL A 24 -9.43 -2.59 -5.09
CA VAL A 24 -8.30 -3.27 -5.75
C VAL A 24 -8.73 -4.00 -7.01
N ASP A 25 -9.85 -4.75 -6.98
CA ASP A 25 -10.34 -5.49 -8.15
C ASP A 25 -10.75 -4.55 -9.30
N LYS A 26 -11.12 -3.29 -9.02
CA LYS A 26 -11.38 -2.27 -10.04
C LYS A 26 -10.10 -1.63 -10.61
N MET A 27 -9.00 -1.65 -9.85
CA MET A 27 -7.71 -1.10 -10.30
C MET A 27 -6.79 -2.14 -10.93
N TRP A 28 -7.01 -3.43 -10.64
CA TRP A 28 -6.15 -4.51 -11.06
C TRP A 28 -6.93 -5.80 -11.31
N GLU A 29 -6.72 -6.38 -12.49
CA GLU A 29 -7.25 -7.68 -12.90
C GLU A 29 -6.11 -8.64 -13.24
N LYS A 30 -6.17 -9.86 -12.71
CA LYS A 30 -5.10 -10.85 -12.87
C LYS A 30 -4.88 -11.17 -14.34
N ASN A 31 -3.66 -10.92 -14.83
CA ASN A 31 -3.22 -11.20 -16.20
C ASN A 31 -3.94 -10.40 -17.31
N VAL A 32 -4.63 -9.30 -16.96
CA VAL A 32 -5.33 -8.44 -17.93
C VAL A 32 -4.76 -7.02 -17.88
N ALA A 33 -3.65 -6.81 -18.58
CA ALA A 33 -2.94 -5.52 -18.56
C ALA A 33 -3.76 -4.36 -19.17
N SER A 34 -4.61 -4.65 -20.17
CA SER A 34 -5.46 -3.65 -20.82
C SER A 34 -6.49 -3.02 -19.88
N ASN A 35 -6.82 -3.68 -18.78
CA ASN A 35 -7.80 -3.20 -17.79
C ASN A 35 -7.15 -2.84 -16.44
N SER A 36 -5.86 -3.12 -16.27
CA SER A 36 -5.18 -2.93 -14.98
C SER A 36 -4.29 -1.69 -14.99
N PHE A 37 -4.46 -0.79 -14.02
CA PHE A 37 -3.57 0.35 -13.81
C PHE A 37 -2.16 -0.08 -13.38
N PHE A 38 -2.07 -1.23 -12.70
CA PHE A 38 -0.82 -1.79 -12.19
C PHE A 38 -0.51 -3.13 -12.86
N LYS A 39 0.78 -3.45 -13.00
CA LYS A 39 1.20 -4.73 -13.62
C LYS A 39 0.92 -5.92 -12.69
N ARG A 40 1.24 -5.79 -11.40
CA ARG A 40 1.06 -6.84 -10.39
C ARG A 40 0.32 -6.28 -9.19
N LEU A 41 -0.41 -7.15 -8.50
CA LEU A 41 -1.08 -6.79 -7.25
C LEU A 41 -0.10 -6.27 -6.18
N ILE A 42 1.12 -6.83 -6.10
CA ILE A 42 2.14 -6.34 -5.18
C ILE A 42 2.63 -4.92 -5.51
N ASP A 43 2.61 -4.54 -6.80
CA ASP A 43 2.99 -3.18 -7.23
C ASP A 43 1.94 -2.18 -6.73
N LEU A 44 0.65 -2.48 -6.93
CA LEU A 44 -0.45 -1.68 -6.39
C LEU A 44 -0.35 -1.54 -4.87
N TYR A 45 -0.14 -2.63 -4.14
CA TYR A 45 -0.03 -2.61 -2.68
C TYR A 45 1.16 -1.77 -2.18
N ALA A 46 2.32 -1.89 -2.83
CA ALA A 46 3.50 -1.11 -2.45
C ALA A 46 3.34 0.39 -2.77
N VAL A 47 2.79 0.72 -3.95
CA VAL A 47 2.51 2.12 -4.30
C VAL A 47 1.46 2.71 -3.36
N ALA A 48 0.40 1.96 -3.04
CA ALA A 48 -0.60 2.39 -2.09
C ALA A 48 -0.03 2.67 -0.70
N ALA A 49 0.90 1.86 -0.21
CA ALA A 49 1.56 2.13 1.08
C ALA A 49 2.35 3.45 1.08
N VAL A 50 3.05 3.75 -0.02
CA VAL A 50 3.78 5.02 -0.20
C VAL A 50 2.82 6.20 -0.34
N VAL A 51 1.74 6.05 -1.11
CA VAL A 51 0.71 7.07 -1.29
C VAL A 51 0.03 7.39 0.04
N GLY A 52 -0.41 6.37 0.78
CA GLY A 52 -1.03 6.55 2.10
C GLY A 52 -0.12 7.31 3.07
N LEU A 53 1.17 6.96 3.07
CA LEU A 53 2.17 7.67 3.88
C LEU A 53 2.32 9.14 3.43
N LYS A 54 2.38 9.39 2.12
CA LYS A 54 2.53 10.73 1.55
C LYS A 54 1.35 11.65 1.86
N ILE A 55 0.13 11.15 1.76
CA ILE A 55 -1.08 11.90 2.14
C ILE A 55 -1.29 11.96 3.66
N GLY A 56 -0.44 11.29 4.44
CA GLY A 56 -0.49 11.30 5.91
C GLY A 56 -1.74 10.66 6.50
N ASN A 57 -2.37 9.71 5.79
CA ASN A 57 -3.64 9.12 6.20
C ASN A 57 -3.54 7.60 6.39
N ARG A 58 -4.38 7.06 7.27
CA ARG A 58 -4.49 5.63 7.59
C ARG A 58 -5.94 5.20 7.55
N ALA A 59 -6.18 3.98 7.09
CA ALA A 59 -7.52 3.40 7.08
C ALA A 59 -7.55 2.12 7.90
N GLU A 60 -8.67 1.91 8.60
CA GLU A 60 -8.94 0.70 9.37
C GLU A 60 -9.18 -0.51 8.47
N GLU A 61 -8.94 -1.70 9.02
CA GLU A 61 -9.23 -2.95 8.32
C GLU A 61 -10.74 -3.22 8.24
N ASP A 62 -11.24 -3.51 7.04
CA ASP A 62 -12.56 -4.11 6.86
C ASP A 62 -12.47 -5.63 7.07
N ARG A 63 -13.09 -6.13 8.14
CA ARG A 63 -13.02 -7.54 8.55
C ARG A 63 -13.98 -8.47 7.81
N SER A 64 -14.57 -8.01 6.71
CA SER A 64 -15.41 -8.83 5.86
C SER A 64 -14.64 -10.02 5.27
N PRO A 65 -15.28 -11.19 5.06
CA PRO A 65 -14.59 -12.42 4.68
C PRO A 65 -14.03 -12.40 3.25
N ASP A 66 -14.52 -11.51 2.39
CA ASP A 66 -14.06 -11.35 1.02
C ASP A 66 -12.67 -10.72 0.99
N ARG A 67 -11.75 -11.39 0.29
CA ARG A 67 -10.33 -10.99 0.30
C ARG A 67 -9.61 -11.26 -1.01
N ARG A 68 -8.61 -10.41 -1.26
CA ARG A 68 -7.56 -10.62 -2.25
C ARG A 68 -6.26 -10.99 -1.54
N ASN A 69 -5.55 -11.96 -2.11
CA ASN A 69 -4.34 -12.50 -1.52
C ASN A 69 -3.14 -12.08 -2.37
N ILE A 70 -2.16 -11.43 -1.75
CA ILE A 70 -0.84 -11.27 -2.34
C ILE A 70 -0.01 -12.49 -1.93
N GLN A 71 0.28 -13.33 -2.91
CA GLN A 71 0.93 -14.62 -2.65
C GLN A 71 2.41 -14.43 -2.29
N LEU A 72 2.94 -15.37 -1.49
CA LEU A 72 4.34 -15.37 -1.05
C LEU A 72 5.36 -15.24 -2.19
N GLU A 73 5.08 -15.79 -3.37
CA GLU A 73 5.97 -15.67 -4.53
C GLU A 73 6.12 -14.22 -5.00
N GLN A 74 5.02 -13.46 -5.04
CA GLN A 74 5.05 -12.04 -5.40
C GLN A 74 5.78 -11.21 -4.35
N ILE A 75 5.57 -11.56 -3.06
CA ILE A 75 6.23 -10.91 -1.93
C ILE A 75 7.73 -11.18 -1.95
N ALA A 76 8.16 -12.42 -2.13
CA ALA A 76 9.57 -12.80 -2.19
C ALA A 76 10.32 -12.07 -3.31
N GLY A 77 9.68 -11.92 -4.49
CA GLY A 77 10.24 -11.17 -5.61
C GLY A 77 10.27 -9.64 -5.43
N PHE A 78 9.70 -9.11 -4.34
CA PHE A 78 9.62 -7.67 -4.06
C PHE A 78 10.01 -7.32 -2.61
N GLU A 79 10.63 -8.27 -1.91
CA GLU A 79 10.82 -8.22 -0.47
C GLU A 79 11.70 -7.05 -0.03
N GLN A 80 12.76 -6.78 -0.79
CA GLN A 80 13.69 -5.69 -0.50
C GLN A 80 13.00 -4.32 -0.60
N GLN A 81 12.15 -4.13 -1.61
CA GLN A 81 11.38 -2.91 -1.80
C GLN A 81 10.37 -2.72 -0.66
N LEU A 82 9.62 -3.77 -0.31
CA LEU A 82 8.67 -3.71 0.81
C LEU A 82 9.33 -3.40 2.14
N ASN A 83 10.49 -4.01 2.43
CA ASN A 83 11.25 -3.69 3.64
C ASN A 83 11.79 -2.26 3.62
N THR A 84 12.12 -1.72 2.45
CA THR A 84 12.54 -0.32 2.34
C THR A 84 11.37 0.62 2.62
N ILE A 85 10.18 0.35 2.08
CA ILE A 85 8.96 1.13 2.36
C ILE A 85 8.58 1.01 3.84
N MET A 86 8.67 -0.18 4.44
CA MET A 86 8.45 -0.37 5.87
C MET A 86 9.36 0.53 6.71
N LYS A 87 10.65 0.63 6.37
CA LYS A 87 11.58 1.55 7.05
C LYS A 87 11.15 3.01 6.89
N MET A 88 10.73 3.41 5.70
CA MET A 88 10.22 4.77 5.47
C MET A 88 8.99 5.06 6.34
N ILE A 89 8.03 4.14 6.39
CA ILE A 89 6.85 4.25 7.25
C ILE A 89 7.26 4.37 8.72
N LEU A 90 8.14 3.50 9.22
CA LEU A 90 8.56 3.54 10.62
C LEU A 90 9.32 4.81 11.00
N LEU A 91 10.05 5.40 10.05
CA LEU A 91 10.77 6.67 10.21
C LEU A 91 9.83 7.87 10.19
N LEU A 92 8.86 7.88 9.28
CA LEU A 92 8.05 9.06 8.97
C LEU A 92 6.71 9.07 9.70
N ASP A 93 6.25 7.94 10.23
CA ASP A 93 5.03 7.90 11.05
C ASP A 93 5.24 8.69 12.35
N GLU A 94 4.39 9.68 12.59
CA GLU A 94 4.37 10.51 13.81
C GLU A 94 3.12 10.26 14.66
N SER A 95 2.34 9.24 14.29
CA SER A 95 0.99 9.04 14.82
C SER A 95 0.96 8.52 16.26
N ASP A 96 2.06 7.92 16.72
CA ASP A 96 2.23 7.30 18.02
C ASP A 96 2.99 8.17 19.03
N GLY A 97 3.41 9.37 18.62
CA GLY A 97 4.12 10.32 19.48
C GLY A 97 5.55 9.90 19.86
N LEU A 98 6.15 8.94 19.15
CA LEU A 98 7.54 8.55 19.36
C LEU A 98 8.51 9.69 19.05
N SER A 99 9.63 9.74 19.78
CA SER A 99 10.71 10.66 19.45
C SER A 99 11.36 10.29 18.11
N GLU A 100 12.02 11.25 17.45
CA GLU A 100 12.78 10.98 16.22
C GLU A 100 13.81 9.86 16.42
N GLN A 101 14.51 9.85 17.55
CA GLN A 101 15.48 8.81 17.86
C GLN A 101 14.81 7.44 18.00
N ASP A 102 13.66 7.35 18.68
CA ASP A 102 12.92 6.10 18.82
C ASP A 102 12.42 5.58 17.46
N ARG A 103 11.99 6.47 16.55
CA ARG A 103 11.59 6.12 15.18
C ARG A 103 12.77 5.57 14.37
N ILE A 104 13.95 6.19 14.48
CA ILE A 104 15.18 5.70 13.85
C ILE A 104 15.55 4.31 14.40
N GLU A 105 15.58 4.16 15.73
CA GLU A 105 15.90 2.86 16.34
C GLU A 105 14.89 1.78 15.90
N ARG A 106 13.60 2.11 15.89
CA ARG A 106 12.52 1.21 15.46
C ARG A 106 12.67 0.78 13.99
N ALA A 107 13.04 1.69 13.10
CA ALA A 107 13.16 1.42 11.67
C ALA A 107 14.39 0.56 11.32
N PHE A 108 15.50 0.74 12.03
CA PHE A 108 16.76 0.05 11.72
C PHE A 108 17.04 -1.18 12.61
N ARG A 109 16.37 -1.32 13.75
CA ARG A 109 16.43 -2.53 14.58
C ARG A 109 15.40 -3.56 14.09
N LYS A 110 15.87 -4.79 13.90
CA LYS A 110 14.99 -5.92 13.56
C LYS A 110 13.96 -6.13 14.66
N PRO A 111 12.71 -6.52 14.33
CA PRO A 111 11.76 -6.93 15.34
C PRO A 111 12.29 -8.16 16.08
N GLU A 112 12.09 -8.19 17.39
CA GLU A 112 12.52 -9.27 18.29
C GLU A 112 11.37 -10.20 18.65
N THR A 113 10.13 -9.72 18.55
CA THR A 113 8.92 -10.50 18.87
C THR A 113 7.91 -10.49 17.73
N GLN A 114 7.02 -11.49 17.74
CA GLN A 114 5.96 -11.59 16.74
C GLN A 114 4.94 -10.45 16.87
N GLU A 115 4.71 -9.95 18.09
CA GLU A 115 3.84 -8.81 18.35
C GLU A 115 4.38 -7.54 17.67
N GLN A 116 5.69 -7.29 17.75
CA GLN A 116 6.32 -6.18 17.04
C GLN A 116 6.20 -6.33 15.52
N VAL A 117 6.27 -7.56 15.00
CA VAL A 117 6.02 -7.82 13.58
C VAL A 117 4.59 -7.47 13.23
N GLN A 118 3.61 -7.94 14.01
CA GLN A 118 2.19 -7.70 13.77
C GLN A 118 1.84 -6.22 13.84
N GLU A 119 2.28 -5.51 14.87
CA GLU A 119 2.04 -4.07 15.06
C GLU A 119 2.56 -3.25 13.87
N ARG A 120 3.82 -3.49 13.46
CA ARG A 120 4.44 -2.74 12.37
C ARG A 120 3.88 -3.12 11.00
N MET A 121 3.52 -4.40 10.81
CA MET A 121 2.80 -4.84 9.61
C MET A 121 1.41 -4.19 9.54
N GLU A 122 0.74 -4.03 10.68
CA GLU A 122 -0.55 -3.36 10.71
C GLU A 122 -0.42 -1.86 10.41
N LEU A 123 0.61 -1.20 10.93
CA LEU A 123 0.93 0.17 10.55
C LEU A 123 1.12 0.29 9.03
N PHE A 124 1.93 -0.59 8.44
CA PHE A 124 2.10 -0.64 6.98
C PHE A 124 0.76 -0.85 6.25
N ASN A 125 -0.04 -1.83 6.68
CA ASN A 125 -1.32 -2.14 6.07
C ASN A 125 -2.30 -0.97 6.15
N SER A 126 -2.29 -0.21 7.25
CA SER A 126 -3.16 0.94 7.44
C SER A 126 -2.88 2.06 6.45
N TYR A 127 -1.60 2.32 6.16
CA TYR A 127 -1.18 3.22 5.09
C TYR A 127 -1.52 2.67 3.71
N ALA A 128 -1.28 1.37 3.46
CA ALA A 128 -1.65 0.74 2.20
C ALA A 128 -3.16 0.84 1.93
N ARG A 129 -4.00 0.67 2.95
CA ARG A 129 -5.47 0.81 2.83
C ARG A 129 -5.88 2.25 2.51
N ALA A 130 -5.30 3.24 3.18
CA ALA A 130 -5.57 4.65 2.86
C ALA A 130 -5.14 5.01 1.44
N GLY A 131 -3.97 4.54 0.99
CA GLY A 131 -3.53 4.75 -0.38
C GLY A 131 -4.38 3.99 -1.42
N ILE A 132 -4.93 2.82 -1.08
CA ILE A 132 -5.90 2.13 -1.95
C ILE A 132 -7.16 2.99 -2.13
N GLU A 133 -7.68 3.57 -1.04
CA GLU A 133 -8.85 4.46 -1.11
C GLU A 133 -8.57 5.68 -1.99
N PHE A 134 -7.44 6.36 -1.76
CA PHE A 134 -7.04 7.52 -2.55
C PHE A 134 -6.84 7.18 -4.03
N LEU A 135 -6.04 6.15 -4.34
CA LEU A 135 -5.79 5.72 -5.71
C LEU A 135 -7.08 5.31 -6.43
N TYR A 136 -8.01 4.69 -5.71
CA TYR A 136 -9.30 4.32 -6.28
C TYR A 136 -10.13 5.55 -6.67
N THR A 137 -10.20 6.56 -5.79
CA THR A 137 -10.88 7.82 -6.10
C THR A 137 -10.26 8.48 -7.33
N GLU A 138 -8.93 8.61 -7.37
CA GLU A 138 -8.24 9.32 -8.46
C GLU A 138 -8.23 8.56 -9.79
N LEU A 139 -8.02 7.24 -9.75
CA LEU A 139 -7.88 6.44 -10.97
C LEU A 139 -9.21 5.95 -11.52
N VAL A 140 -10.21 5.70 -10.66
CA VAL A 140 -11.47 5.04 -11.06
C VAL A 140 -12.67 5.96 -10.95
N GLU A 141 -12.80 6.75 -9.87
CA GLU A 141 -14.01 7.56 -9.65
C GLU A 141 -13.93 8.95 -10.29
N ARG A 142 -12.73 9.52 -10.43
CA ARG A 142 -12.52 10.83 -11.03
C ARG A 142 -13.06 10.82 -12.47
N THR A 143 -14.03 11.69 -12.73
CA THR A 143 -14.59 11.94 -14.06
C THR A 143 -13.66 12.83 -14.86
N THR A 144 -13.59 12.63 -16.18
CA THR A 144 -12.83 13.54 -17.02
C THR A 144 -13.54 14.88 -17.21
N ASP A 145 -12.77 15.95 -17.34
CA ASP A 145 -13.26 17.30 -17.63
C ASP A 145 -12.65 17.89 -18.91
N ILE A 146 -13.00 19.13 -19.24
CA ILE A 146 -12.55 19.82 -20.47
C ILE A 146 -11.06 20.19 -20.46
N ASN A 147 -10.40 20.17 -19.30
CA ASN A 147 -8.99 20.45 -19.12
C ASN A 147 -8.12 19.19 -19.22
N ASP A 148 -8.71 18.00 -19.16
CA ASP A 148 -7.97 16.76 -19.37
C ASP A 148 -7.36 16.71 -20.77
N ILE A 149 -6.06 16.43 -20.82
CA ILE A 149 -5.27 16.38 -22.05
C ILE A 149 -5.72 15.22 -22.96
N TYR A 150 -6.28 14.16 -22.36
CA TYR A 150 -6.63 12.92 -23.04
C TYR A 150 -8.13 12.64 -22.92
N THR A 151 -8.73 12.17 -24.01
CA THR A 151 -10.16 11.79 -24.04
C THR A 151 -10.43 10.42 -23.45
N ASP A 152 -9.42 9.54 -23.44
CA ASP A 152 -9.52 8.24 -22.78
C ASP A 152 -9.42 8.45 -21.26
N ALA A 153 -10.49 8.11 -20.54
CA ALA A 153 -10.57 8.35 -19.11
C ALA A 153 -9.40 7.70 -18.36
N ARG A 154 -9.05 6.45 -18.68
CA ARG A 154 -7.95 5.77 -17.98
C ARG A 154 -6.63 6.54 -18.11
N VAL A 155 -6.27 6.97 -19.31
CA VAL A 155 -5.03 7.75 -19.54
C VAL A 155 -5.11 9.12 -18.88
N ALA A 156 -6.25 9.81 -19.02
CA ALA A 156 -6.47 11.12 -18.39
C ALA A 156 -6.28 11.05 -16.87
N ASN A 157 -6.90 10.06 -16.23
CA ASN A 157 -6.84 9.87 -14.78
C ASN A 157 -5.42 9.57 -14.30
N ILE A 158 -4.63 8.81 -15.07
CA ILE A 158 -3.22 8.54 -14.74
C ILE A 158 -2.41 9.84 -14.82
N VAL A 159 -2.60 10.65 -15.85
CA VAL A 159 -1.87 11.92 -16.02
C VAL A 159 -2.24 12.90 -14.91
N ALA A 160 -3.54 13.05 -14.62
CA ALA A 160 -4.02 13.87 -13.52
C ALA A 160 -3.45 13.44 -12.16
N LEU A 161 -3.35 12.12 -11.91
CA LEU A 161 -2.72 11.60 -10.68
C LEU A 161 -1.24 11.99 -10.56
N LEU A 162 -0.50 11.99 -11.69
CA LEU A 162 0.92 12.35 -11.68
C LEU A 162 1.15 13.84 -11.39
N ASP A 163 0.19 14.69 -11.73
CA ASP A 163 0.20 16.13 -11.47
C ASP A 163 -0.52 16.49 -10.15
N ASN A 164 -1.01 15.51 -9.38
CA ASN A 164 -1.79 15.76 -8.17
C ASN A 164 -0.92 16.37 -7.06
N GLU A 165 -1.29 17.59 -6.62
CA GLU A 165 -0.53 18.39 -5.64
C GLU A 165 -0.30 17.66 -4.30
N GLU A 166 -1.24 16.81 -3.86
CA GLU A 166 -1.08 16.01 -2.64
C GLU A 166 0.07 15.00 -2.75
N LEU A 167 0.40 14.56 -3.98
CA LEU A 167 1.48 13.62 -4.26
C LEU A 167 2.79 14.30 -4.66
N VAL A 168 2.72 15.42 -5.38
CA VAL A 168 3.92 16.10 -5.90
C VAL A 168 4.61 16.91 -4.79
N GLY A 169 3.86 17.44 -3.82
CA GLY A 169 4.37 18.43 -2.86
C GLY A 169 4.74 19.76 -3.55
N GLU A 170 4.66 20.87 -2.81
CA GLU A 170 5.15 22.16 -3.31
C GLU A 170 6.66 22.16 -3.61
#